data_AF-A0A382IB52-F1
#
_entry.id   AF-A0A382IB52-F1
#
_cell.length_a   1.000
_cell.length_b   1.000
_cell.length_c   1.000
_cell.angle_alpha   90.00
_cell.angle_beta   90.00
_cell.angle_gamma   90.00
#
_symmetry.space_group_name_H-M   'P 1'
#
loop_
_entity.id
_entity.type
_entity.pdbx_description
1 polymer ?
#
loop_
_entity_poly.entity_id
_entity_poly.type
_entity_poly.pdbx_seq_one_letter_code
_entity_poly.pdbx_strand_id
1 'polypeptide(L)'
;SAKRRDFIRKHSTESDPMRMNATPIRTLLALVSIAAVATGCVTAKPDETEAGSATAAAPAPAVVMAPAVVAAVDKPDDWCDRYPDSFECEDASAKATTSDDWCARYPDSFVCKDEAPVPAISAYVVQAGDHLWGIASQPKVYGDPYQWPLLFKRNRPDINDADLIYPGQMIEIERDLSDFQVQEAIDHARTRGAWALGVVEGSDLRYLQAVGASDASNATAEQAAAMIAQAGADLKAAKAASAVWRLLDSATGGSAVPIHKMLKVAQKKLDDGDAPEAFRLAQRVSESAQLGIAQAAQQANAGPTYN
;
A
#
# COMPACT_ATOMS: atom_id res chain seq x y z
N SER A 1 34.50 -29.72 -77.31
CA SER A 1 33.91 -28.97 -78.42
C SER A 1 33.84 -27.48 -78.09
N ALA A 2 34.49 -26.67 -78.92
CA ALA A 2 34.38 -25.20 -78.99
C ALA A 2 32.92 -24.79 -79.29
N LYS A 3 32.41 -23.58 -78.98
CA LYS A 3 32.91 -22.24 -79.38
C LYS A 3 32.19 -21.12 -78.59
N ARG A 4 32.95 -20.11 -78.15
CA ARG A 4 32.50 -18.83 -77.55
C ARG A 4 31.77 -17.91 -78.54
N ARG A 5 30.98 -16.96 -78.00
CA ARG A 5 30.86 -15.52 -78.36
C ARG A 5 29.87 -14.87 -77.36
N ASP A 6 30.30 -14.10 -76.37
CA ASP A 6 30.71 -12.68 -76.37
C ASP A 6 29.56 -11.66 -76.49
N PHE A 7 29.49 -10.81 -75.45
CA PHE A 7 29.33 -9.34 -75.49
C PHE A 7 27.91 -8.74 -75.72
N ILE A 8 27.36 -8.04 -74.71
CA ILE A 8 27.27 -6.56 -74.62
C ILE A 8 26.30 -6.13 -73.50
N ARG A 9 26.81 -5.21 -72.68
CA ARG A 9 26.13 -4.35 -71.70
C ARG A 9 25.16 -3.38 -72.39
N LYS A 10 23.90 -3.32 -71.95
CA LYS A 10 23.08 -2.10 -72.05
C LYS A 10 22.32 -1.86 -70.74
N HIS A 11 22.58 -0.69 -70.16
CA HIS A 11 21.76 -0.07 -69.16
C HIS A 11 20.36 0.20 -69.74
N SER A 12 19.31 -0.09 -68.98
CA SER A 12 18.02 0.58 -69.12
C SER A 12 17.44 0.78 -67.73
N THR A 13 17.53 2.04 -67.33
CA THR A 13 16.70 2.73 -66.37
C THR A 13 15.25 2.68 -66.83
N GLU A 14 14.34 2.09 -66.05
CA GLU A 14 12.88 2.27 -66.20
C GLU A 14 12.25 1.72 -64.91
N SER A 15 11.99 2.59 -63.92
CA SER A 15 10.64 3.07 -63.59
C SER A 15 9.82 2.05 -62.81
N ASP A 16 9.92 2.04 -61.48
CA ASP A 16 8.75 1.79 -60.61
C ASP A 16 8.98 2.21 -59.15
N PRO A 17 8.62 3.45 -58.76
CA PRO A 17 8.41 3.79 -57.36
C PRO A 17 6.92 3.76 -57.00
N MET A 18 6.63 2.97 -55.97
CA MET A 18 5.57 3.18 -54.97
C MET A 18 4.14 3.47 -55.49
N ARG A 19 3.28 2.44 -55.41
CA ARG A 19 1.86 2.64 -55.13
C ARG A 19 1.67 3.21 -53.73
N MET A 20 1.68 4.54 -53.61
CA MET A 20 1.01 5.26 -52.53
C MET A 20 -0.37 5.67 -53.04
N ASN A 21 -1.40 4.91 -52.69
CA ASN A 21 -2.79 5.32 -52.92
C ASN A 21 -3.27 6.06 -51.66
N ALA A 22 -3.06 7.37 -51.65
CA ALA A 22 -3.70 8.28 -50.71
C ALA A 22 -5.17 8.46 -51.12
N THR A 23 -6.10 8.27 -50.20
CA THR A 23 -7.50 8.72 -50.36
C THR A 23 -8.02 9.29 -49.04
N PRO A 24 -8.96 10.25 -49.12
CA PRO A 24 -8.86 11.50 -48.35
C PRO A 24 -9.66 11.53 -47.04
N ILE A 25 -9.14 12.35 -46.14
CA ILE A 25 -9.74 12.85 -44.90
C ILE A 25 -11.09 13.52 -45.23
N ARG A 26 -12.19 12.97 -44.72
CA ARG A 26 -13.49 13.64 -44.64
C ARG A 26 -13.73 14.07 -43.19
N THR A 27 -13.32 15.29 -42.92
CA THR A 27 -13.73 16.10 -41.76
C THR A 27 -15.24 16.31 -41.82
N LEU A 28 -15.98 15.72 -40.88
CA LEU A 28 -17.37 16.08 -40.60
C LEU A 28 -17.43 16.78 -39.25
N LEU A 29 -17.64 18.10 -39.33
CA LEU A 29 -17.90 19.00 -38.22
C LEU A 29 -19.37 18.82 -37.79
N ALA A 30 -19.62 18.20 -36.64
CA ALA A 30 -20.96 18.14 -36.04
C ALA A 30 -21.04 19.16 -34.91
N LEU A 31 -21.66 20.31 -35.20
CA LEU A 31 -22.12 21.28 -34.22
C LEU A 31 -23.40 20.74 -33.56
N VAL A 32 -23.34 20.38 -32.29
CA VAL A 32 -24.53 20.12 -31.47
C VAL A 32 -24.61 21.19 -30.39
N SER A 33 -25.70 21.94 -30.48
CA SER A 33 -26.05 23.12 -29.70
C SER A 33 -26.26 22.81 -28.22
N ILE A 34 -25.71 23.69 -27.37
CA ILE A 34 -25.99 23.78 -25.94
C ILE A 34 -27.39 24.35 -25.77
N ALA A 35 -28.29 23.59 -25.13
CA ALA A 35 -29.55 24.10 -24.60
C ALA A 35 -29.48 24.09 -23.06
N ALA A 36 -29.34 25.28 -22.48
CA ALA A 36 -29.52 25.50 -21.05
C ALA A 36 -31.03 25.54 -20.76
N VAL A 37 -31.54 24.59 -19.99
CA VAL A 37 -32.87 24.67 -19.38
C VAL A 37 -32.67 24.97 -17.90
N ALA A 38 -32.92 26.23 -17.54
CA ALA A 38 -33.08 26.66 -16.17
C ALA A 38 -34.51 26.32 -15.71
N THR A 39 -34.65 25.60 -14.60
CA THR A 39 -35.90 25.55 -13.84
C THR A 39 -35.60 25.34 -12.36
N GLY A 40 -35.71 26.45 -11.62
CA GLY A 40 -36.48 26.57 -10.38
C GLY A 40 -36.18 25.64 -9.20
N CYS A 41 -35.74 26.26 -8.10
CA CYS A 41 -35.66 25.71 -6.75
C CYS A 41 -36.98 25.08 -6.27
N VAL A 42 -36.90 23.92 -5.61
CA VAL A 42 -37.82 23.56 -4.53
C VAL A 42 -37.00 23.14 -3.32
N THR A 43 -37.23 23.85 -2.22
CA THR A 43 -36.70 23.61 -0.89
C THR A 43 -37.37 22.38 -0.29
N ALA A 44 -36.60 21.31 -0.07
CA ALA A 44 -36.95 20.24 0.85
C ALA A 44 -35.93 20.24 1.99
N LYS A 45 -36.42 20.59 3.18
CA LYS A 45 -35.72 20.59 4.46
C LYS A 45 -35.55 19.14 4.91
N PRO A 46 -34.33 18.62 5.13
CA PRO A 46 -34.17 17.45 5.98
C PRO A 46 -34.18 17.92 7.44
N ASP A 47 -35.09 17.35 8.22
CA ASP A 47 -35.02 17.40 9.68
C ASP A 47 -33.71 16.74 10.12
N GLU A 48 -32.90 17.53 10.84
CA GLU A 48 -31.74 17.05 11.57
C GLU A 48 -32.24 16.30 12.80
N THR A 49 -31.93 15.02 12.90
CA THR A 49 -31.98 14.29 14.17
C THR A 49 -30.77 13.37 14.26
N GLU A 50 -29.77 13.92 14.95
CA GLU A 50 -28.66 13.27 15.66
C GLU A 50 -27.73 12.34 14.88
N ALA A 51 -26.92 12.96 14.00
CA ALA A 51 -25.58 12.48 13.74
C ALA A 51 -24.67 12.91 14.92
N GLY A 52 -24.12 11.94 15.65
CA GLY A 52 -23.09 12.17 16.65
C GLY A 52 -21.93 12.95 16.04
N SER A 53 -21.63 14.09 16.65
CA SER A 53 -20.61 15.04 16.25
C SER A 53 -19.26 14.36 15.96
N ALA A 54 -18.84 14.35 14.69
CA ALA A 54 -17.46 14.08 14.33
C ALA A 54 -16.58 15.23 14.86
N THR A 55 -15.84 14.96 15.93
CA THR A 55 -14.83 15.88 16.44
C THR A 55 -13.56 15.71 15.62
N ALA A 56 -13.21 16.75 14.85
CA ALA A 56 -11.88 16.89 14.27
C ALA A 56 -10.83 16.98 15.40
N ALA A 57 -9.77 16.19 15.31
CA ALA A 57 -8.66 16.25 16.24
C ALA A 57 -7.88 17.56 16.09
N ALA A 58 -7.55 18.19 17.21
CA ALA A 58 -6.75 19.39 17.27
C ALA A 58 -5.32 19.13 16.75
N PRO A 59 -4.75 20.03 15.92
CA PRO A 59 -3.37 19.89 15.47
C PRO A 59 -2.40 20.01 16.65
N ALA A 60 -1.35 19.17 16.65
CA ALA A 60 -0.26 19.25 17.60
C ALA A 60 0.44 20.63 17.54
N PRO A 61 0.76 21.27 18.67
CA PRO A 61 1.45 22.54 18.66
C PRO A 61 2.86 22.37 18.10
N ALA A 62 3.16 23.09 17.02
CA ALA A 62 4.53 23.27 16.55
C ALA A 62 5.31 24.05 17.63
N VAL A 63 6.23 23.36 18.31
CA VAL A 63 7.17 24.01 19.22
C VAL A 63 8.18 24.77 18.37
N VAL A 64 7.96 26.07 18.25
CA VAL A 64 8.95 27.01 17.71
C VAL A 64 9.99 27.22 18.81
N MET A 65 11.12 26.52 18.73
CA MET A 65 12.26 26.82 19.60
C MET A 65 12.85 28.17 19.15
N ALA A 66 12.56 29.21 19.92
CA ALA A 66 13.27 30.48 19.81
C ALA A 66 14.74 30.28 20.20
N PRO A 67 15.71 30.92 19.52
CA PRO A 67 17.10 30.84 19.94
C PRO A 67 17.26 31.63 21.24
N ALA A 68 17.57 30.91 22.34
CA ALA A 68 18.04 31.54 23.56
C ALA A 68 19.45 32.08 23.29
N VAL A 69 19.53 33.39 23.07
CA VAL A 69 20.79 34.14 23.15
C VAL A 69 21.31 34.06 24.58
N VAL A 70 22.24 33.15 24.82
CA VAL A 70 23.06 33.12 26.03
C VAL A 70 24.04 34.29 25.95
N ALA A 71 23.78 35.32 26.77
CA ALA A 71 24.77 36.34 27.05
C ALA A 71 25.95 35.68 27.76
N ALA A 72 27.13 35.77 27.16
CA ALA A 72 28.38 35.32 27.76
C ALA A 72 28.60 36.05 29.10
N VAL A 73 28.61 35.30 30.20
CA VAL A 73 29.15 35.76 31.47
C VAL A 73 30.67 35.63 31.39
N ASP A 74 31.34 36.77 31.44
CA ASP A 74 32.79 36.87 31.50
C ASP A 74 33.31 36.38 32.87
N LYS A 75 34.20 35.39 32.78
CA LYS A 75 35.11 34.78 33.79
C LYS A 75 34.63 33.47 34.45
N PRO A 76 35.37 32.37 34.23
CA PRO A 76 35.21 31.13 34.97
C PRO A 76 35.91 31.25 36.35
N ASP A 77 35.56 30.35 37.27
CA ASP A 77 36.38 29.90 38.42
C ASP A 77 35.83 30.11 39.83
N ASP A 78 34.69 30.77 40.09
CA ASP A 78 34.21 30.99 41.49
C ASP A 78 32.84 30.37 41.83
N TRP A 79 32.22 29.62 40.91
CA TRP A 79 30.88 29.04 41.14
C TRP A 79 30.90 27.87 42.14
N CYS A 80 31.89 26.99 42.01
CA CYS A 80 32.00 25.75 42.80
C CYS A 80 32.59 25.96 44.20
N ASP A 81 33.38 27.02 44.40
CA ASP A 81 33.87 27.41 45.73
C ASP A 81 32.75 28.03 46.58
N ARG A 82 31.79 28.71 45.94
CA ARG A 82 30.68 29.40 46.60
C ARG A 82 29.55 28.45 47.01
N TYR A 83 29.33 27.40 46.23
CA TYR A 83 28.24 26.44 46.42
C TYR A 83 28.78 25.00 46.26
N PRO A 84 29.44 24.47 47.30
CA PRO A 84 30.07 23.14 47.22
C PRO A 84 29.07 21.99 47.04
N ASP A 85 27.79 22.22 47.34
CA ASP A 85 26.71 21.26 47.15
C ASP A 85 25.95 21.47 45.81
N SER A 86 26.47 22.31 44.90
CA SER A 86 25.88 22.53 43.58
C SER A 86 26.15 21.34 42.67
N PHE A 87 25.09 20.78 42.09
CA PHE A 87 25.13 19.65 41.15
C PHE A 87 25.99 19.93 39.90
N GLU A 88 26.24 21.20 39.58
CA GLU A 88 27.07 21.63 38.45
C GLU A 88 28.58 21.48 38.68
N CYS A 89 28.98 21.13 39.91
CA CYS A 89 30.36 21.05 40.36
C CYS A 89 30.83 19.62 40.65
N GLU A 90 29.97 18.61 40.44
CA GLU A 90 30.41 17.22 40.42
C GLU A 90 31.30 17.00 39.18
N ASP A 91 32.55 16.60 39.43
CA ASP A 91 33.59 16.45 38.42
C ASP A 91 33.09 15.71 37.16
N ALA A 92 33.13 16.41 36.02
CA ALA A 92 32.84 15.87 34.68
C ALA A 92 33.81 14.75 34.21
N SER A 93 34.55 14.14 35.14
CA SER A 93 35.39 12.96 34.93
C SER A 93 34.76 11.64 35.41
N ALA A 94 33.57 11.70 36.03
CA ALA A 94 32.77 10.51 36.26
C ALA A 94 32.29 9.96 34.90
N LYS A 95 32.96 8.89 34.46
CA LYS A 95 32.65 8.12 33.25
C LYS A 95 31.13 7.99 33.09
N ALA A 96 30.64 8.32 31.90
CA ALA A 96 29.26 8.11 31.51
C ALA A 96 28.81 6.72 31.98
N THR A 97 27.98 6.69 33.02
CA THR A 97 27.30 5.48 33.48
C THR A 97 26.39 5.06 32.35
N THR A 98 26.81 4.06 31.59
CA THR A 98 25.91 3.38 30.64
C THR A 98 24.74 2.81 31.44
N SER A 99 23.60 2.59 30.78
CA SER A 99 22.38 2.06 31.44
C SER A 99 22.67 0.81 32.29
N ASP A 100 23.68 0.03 31.92
CA ASP A 100 24.14 -1.17 32.62
C ASP A 100 24.72 -0.87 34.03
N ASP A 101 25.44 0.25 34.22
CA ASP A 101 26.05 0.61 35.51
C ASP A 101 25.02 1.25 36.46
N TRP A 102 24.02 1.92 35.91
CA TRP A 102 22.89 2.47 36.66
C TRP A 102 22.03 1.37 37.30
N CYS A 103 21.75 0.31 36.55
CA CYS A 103 20.94 -0.81 37.01
C CYS A 103 21.65 -1.75 37.98
N ALA A 104 22.97 -1.85 37.90
CA ALA A 104 23.77 -2.53 38.92
C ALA A 104 23.75 -1.77 40.27
N ARG A 105 23.69 -0.44 40.23
CA ARG A 105 23.73 0.41 41.44
C ARG A 105 22.38 0.59 42.12
N TYR A 106 21.30 0.60 41.34
CA TYR A 106 19.93 0.77 41.84
C TYR A 106 19.00 -0.32 41.28
N PRO A 107 19.03 -1.53 41.85
CA PRO A 107 18.25 -2.67 41.33
C PRO A 107 16.73 -2.46 41.43
N ASP A 108 16.27 -1.57 42.31
CA ASP A 108 14.84 -1.20 42.45
C ASP A 108 14.45 0.00 41.58
N SER A 109 15.34 0.51 40.72
CA SER A 109 15.03 1.61 39.82
C SER A 109 14.03 1.16 38.75
N PHE A 110 12.98 1.96 38.53
CA PHE A 110 11.98 1.72 37.48
C PHE A 110 12.57 1.65 36.07
N VAL A 111 13.76 2.25 35.87
CA VAL A 111 14.51 2.27 34.60
C VAL A 111 15.09 0.89 34.25
N CYS A 112 15.21 0.00 35.26
CA CYS A 112 15.92 -1.27 35.16
C CYS A 112 14.98 -2.48 35.16
N LYS A 113 13.68 -2.23 35.17
CA LYS A 113 12.68 -3.27 35.05
C LYS A 113 12.60 -3.62 33.56
N ASP A 114 13.16 -4.77 33.19
CA ASP A 114 12.88 -5.37 31.88
C ASP A 114 11.36 -5.47 31.74
N GLU A 115 10.79 -4.68 30.82
CA GLU A 115 9.36 -4.70 30.53
C GLU A 115 9.02 -6.12 30.06
N ALA A 116 8.25 -6.85 30.87
CA ALA A 116 7.91 -8.23 30.55
C ALA A 116 7.25 -8.27 29.16
N PRO A 117 7.63 -9.23 28.29
CA PRO A 117 7.12 -9.28 26.93
C PRO A 117 5.60 -9.35 26.95
N VAL A 118 4.97 -8.30 26.45
CA VAL A 118 3.51 -8.22 26.36
C VAL A 118 3.04 -9.33 25.42
N PRO A 119 2.04 -10.15 25.80
CA PRO A 119 1.53 -11.20 24.93
C PRO A 119 1.01 -10.59 23.63
N ALA A 120 1.64 -10.97 22.52
CA ALA A 120 1.27 -10.55 21.18
C ALA A 120 -0.06 -11.18 20.76
N ILE A 121 -0.96 -10.37 20.21
CA ILE A 121 -2.21 -10.84 19.60
C ILE A 121 -2.02 -11.02 18.08
N SER A 122 -2.75 -11.98 17.50
CA SER A 122 -2.79 -12.26 16.05
C SER A 122 -4.00 -11.61 15.35
N ALA A 123 -5.02 -11.23 16.10
CA ALA A 123 -6.21 -10.54 15.59
C ALA A 123 -6.71 -9.51 16.61
N TYR A 124 -7.27 -8.41 16.11
CA TYR A 124 -7.82 -7.31 16.91
C TYR A 124 -9.25 -6.99 16.45
N VAL A 125 -10.14 -6.69 17.39
CA VAL A 125 -11.52 -6.25 17.10
C VAL A 125 -11.59 -4.74 17.26
N VAL A 126 -11.91 -4.04 16.18
CA VAL A 126 -11.96 -2.57 16.13
C VAL A 126 -13.01 -2.04 17.11
N GLN A 127 -12.61 -1.10 17.95
CA GLN A 127 -13.51 -0.40 18.87
C GLN A 127 -13.98 0.94 18.29
N ALA A 128 -15.00 1.53 18.88
CA ALA A 128 -15.48 2.85 18.46
C ALA A 128 -14.41 3.92 18.72
N GLY A 129 -14.02 4.66 17.67
CA GLY A 129 -12.96 5.67 17.72
C GLY A 129 -11.56 5.14 17.40
N ASP A 130 -11.41 3.85 17.13
CA ASP A 130 -10.15 3.29 16.66
C ASP A 130 -9.84 3.72 15.23
N HIS A 131 -8.55 3.74 14.92
CA HIS A 131 -8.00 4.01 13.60
C HIS A 131 -6.70 3.19 13.45
N LEU A 132 -6.27 2.88 12.22
CA LEU A 132 -5.18 1.92 12.00
C LEU A 132 -3.86 2.33 12.68
N TRP A 133 -3.56 3.64 12.76
CA TRP A 133 -2.38 4.16 13.46
C TRP A 133 -2.43 3.95 14.97
N GLY A 134 -3.59 4.21 15.59
CA GLY A 134 -3.83 3.93 17.00
C GLY A 134 -3.73 2.43 17.30
N ILE A 135 -4.29 1.57 16.44
CA ILE A 135 -4.20 0.12 16.59
C ILE A 135 -2.74 -0.35 16.49
N ALA A 136 -1.99 0.11 15.49
CA ALA A 136 -0.58 -0.25 15.30
C ALA A 136 0.31 0.19 16.47
N SER A 137 0.00 1.35 17.08
CA SER A 137 0.73 1.89 18.24
C SER A 137 0.62 1.04 19.50
N GLN A 138 -0.38 0.16 19.59
CA GLN A 138 -0.56 -0.68 20.77
C GLN A 138 0.63 -1.66 20.90
N PRO A 139 1.25 -1.78 22.09
CA PRO A 139 2.35 -2.74 22.32
C PRO A 139 1.97 -4.19 22.04
N LYS A 140 0.68 -4.52 22.14
CA LYS A 140 0.13 -5.86 21.82
C LYS A 140 0.08 -6.15 20.31
N VAL A 141 0.05 -5.09 19.49
CA VAL A 141 0.02 -5.15 18.02
C VAL A 141 1.46 -4.99 17.52
N TYR A 142 1.92 -3.81 17.13
CA TYR A 142 3.31 -3.60 16.72
C TYR A 142 4.11 -2.75 17.71
N GLY A 143 3.44 -1.95 18.55
CA GLY A 143 4.11 -0.97 19.40
C GLY A 143 4.67 0.23 18.64
N ASP A 144 4.42 0.31 17.33
CA ASP A 144 4.87 1.39 16.46
C ASP A 144 3.68 1.91 15.63
N PRO A 145 3.26 3.16 15.84
CA PRO A 145 2.20 3.75 15.06
C PRO A 145 2.50 3.80 13.55
N TYR A 146 3.77 3.90 13.14
CA TYR A 146 4.14 4.01 11.72
C TYR A 146 4.01 2.69 10.95
N GLN A 147 3.73 1.58 11.63
CA GLN A 147 3.55 0.26 11.03
C GLN A 147 2.10 -0.04 10.62
N TRP A 148 1.19 0.95 10.75
CA TRP A 148 -0.20 0.81 10.30
C TRP A 148 -0.38 0.37 8.82
N PRO A 149 0.51 0.71 7.86
CA PRO A 149 0.33 0.25 6.48
C PRO A 149 0.41 -1.27 6.33
N LEU A 150 1.06 -1.97 7.26
CA LEU A 150 1.10 -3.44 7.30
C LEU A 150 -0.28 -4.01 7.66
N LEU A 151 -1.00 -3.39 8.60
CA LEU A 151 -2.39 -3.76 8.89
C LEU A 151 -3.27 -3.55 7.67
N PHE A 152 -3.10 -2.40 6.99
CA PHE A 152 -3.85 -2.10 5.79
C PHE A 152 -3.59 -3.08 4.65
N LYS A 153 -2.31 -3.45 4.43
CA LYS A 153 -1.89 -4.43 3.42
C LYS A 153 -2.54 -5.79 3.66
N ARG A 154 -2.41 -6.35 4.87
CA ARG A 154 -2.93 -7.69 5.21
C ARG A 154 -4.46 -7.75 5.08
N ASN A 155 -5.16 -6.69 5.50
CA ASN A 155 -6.61 -6.64 5.54
C ASN A 155 -7.22 -5.95 4.32
N ARG A 156 -6.46 -5.80 3.23
CA ARG A 156 -6.91 -5.10 2.02
C ARG A 156 -8.22 -5.64 1.41
N PRO A 157 -8.54 -6.94 1.46
CA PRO A 157 -9.84 -7.44 0.97
C PRO A 157 -11.04 -6.83 1.70
N ASP A 158 -10.88 -6.52 3.00
CA ASP A 158 -11.97 -6.02 3.86
C ASP A 158 -11.89 -4.49 4.09
N ILE A 159 -10.71 -3.90 3.95
CA ILE A 159 -10.47 -2.46 4.12
C ILE A 159 -10.26 -1.81 2.75
N ASN A 160 -11.23 -0.99 2.34
CA ASN A 160 -11.14 -0.24 1.09
C ASN A 160 -10.32 1.04 1.22
N ASP A 161 -10.43 1.71 2.36
CA ASP A 161 -9.75 2.95 2.68
C ASP A 161 -9.11 2.81 4.06
N ALA A 162 -7.83 3.17 4.18
CA ALA A 162 -7.08 3.07 5.42
C ALA A 162 -7.65 3.99 6.52
N ASP A 163 -8.30 5.09 6.13
CA ASP A 163 -8.91 6.04 7.06
C ASP A 163 -10.35 5.64 7.47
N LEU A 164 -10.93 4.60 6.84
CA LEU A 164 -12.30 4.16 7.08
C LEU A 164 -12.35 2.72 7.59
N ILE A 165 -12.41 2.58 8.91
CA ILE A 165 -12.65 1.30 9.60
C ILE A 165 -13.91 1.36 10.45
N TYR A 166 -14.58 0.22 10.61
CA TYR A 166 -15.86 0.14 11.33
C TYR A 166 -15.72 -0.60 12.67
N PRO A 167 -16.41 -0.17 13.73
CA PRO A 167 -16.45 -0.90 15.00
C PRO A 167 -16.97 -2.33 14.81
N GLY A 168 -16.33 -3.29 15.46
CA GLY A 168 -16.63 -4.73 15.34
C GLY A 168 -15.94 -5.43 14.16
N GLN A 169 -15.23 -4.71 13.30
CA GLN A 169 -14.40 -5.30 12.25
C GLN A 169 -13.21 -6.05 12.86
N MET A 170 -12.90 -7.23 12.32
CA MET A 170 -11.72 -8.01 12.73
C MET A 170 -10.53 -7.63 11.85
N ILE A 171 -9.40 -7.34 12.47
CA ILE A 171 -8.14 -6.96 11.83
C ILE A 171 -7.12 -8.04 12.12
N GLU A 172 -6.63 -8.71 11.08
CA GLU A 172 -5.54 -9.68 11.16
C GLU A 172 -4.19 -8.98 11.23
N ILE A 173 -3.30 -9.49 12.09
CA ILE A 173 -1.98 -8.91 12.36
C ILE A 173 -0.92 -9.85 11.80
N GLU A 174 -0.19 -9.39 10.77
CA GLU A 174 0.89 -10.13 10.13
C GLU A 174 2.23 -9.79 10.79
N ARG A 175 3.00 -10.80 11.21
CA ARG A 175 4.29 -10.59 11.91
C ARG A 175 5.47 -11.25 11.21
N ASP A 176 5.19 -12.12 10.25
CA ASP A 176 6.15 -12.78 9.37
C ASP A 176 6.60 -11.85 8.25
N LEU A 177 7.13 -10.69 8.64
CA LEU A 177 7.58 -9.64 7.73
C LEU A 177 9.10 -9.44 7.85
N SER A 178 9.73 -9.11 6.73
CA SER A 178 11.14 -8.73 6.69
C SER A 178 11.35 -7.29 7.16
N ASP A 179 12.54 -6.99 7.68
CA ASP A 179 12.93 -5.63 8.09
C ASP A 179 12.74 -4.60 6.96
N PHE A 180 12.95 -5.03 5.71
CA PHE A 180 12.73 -4.20 4.52
C PHE A 180 11.26 -3.80 4.37
N GLN A 181 10.33 -4.76 4.51
CA GLN A 181 8.89 -4.48 4.41
C GLN A 181 8.40 -3.57 5.55
N VAL A 182 8.95 -3.76 6.75
CA VAL A 182 8.67 -2.90 7.90
C VAL A 182 9.14 -1.47 7.61
N GLN A 183 10.36 -1.30 7.09
CA GLN A 183 10.89 0.03 6.77
C GLN A 183 10.09 0.71 5.65
N GLU A 184 9.69 -0.02 4.60
CA GLU A 184 8.86 0.53 3.52
C GLU A 184 7.50 1.00 4.03
N ALA A 185 6.88 0.26 4.96
CA ALA A 185 5.66 0.68 5.63
C ALA A 185 5.88 1.97 6.44
N ILE A 186 6.96 2.04 7.21
CA ILE A 186 7.30 3.24 8.00
C ILE A 186 7.52 4.45 7.09
N ASP A 187 8.23 4.28 5.97
CA ASP A 187 8.50 5.35 5.02
C ASP A 187 7.21 5.82 4.33
N HIS A 188 6.32 4.91 3.97
CA HIS A 188 4.99 5.27 3.45
C HIS A 188 4.18 6.06 4.48
N ALA A 189 4.10 5.57 5.71
CA ALA A 189 3.37 6.24 6.79
C ALA A 189 3.90 7.67 7.04
N ARG A 190 5.21 7.89 6.90
CA ARG A 190 5.85 9.21 7.05
C ARG A 190 5.62 10.14 5.86
N THR A 191 5.48 9.59 4.65
CA THR A 191 5.40 10.36 3.40
C THR A 191 3.97 10.55 2.87
N ARG A 192 2.99 9.81 3.42
CA ARG A 192 1.56 9.86 3.07
C ARG A 192 0.94 11.26 3.14
N GLY A 193 1.23 11.99 4.22
CA GLY A 193 0.54 13.23 4.56
C GLY A 193 -0.50 13.05 5.67
N ALA A 194 -1.37 14.05 5.83
CA ALA A 194 -2.40 14.06 6.87
C ALA A 194 -3.55 13.09 6.57
N TRP A 195 -4.20 12.58 7.61
CA TRP A 195 -5.34 11.68 7.51
C TRP A 195 -6.58 12.46 7.05
N ALA A 196 -7.28 11.97 6.01
CA ALA A 196 -8.39 12.69 5.41
C ALA A 196 -9.50 11.71 4.99
N LEU A 197 -10.69 11.89 5.55
CA LEU A 197 -11.87 11.11 5.16
C LEU A 197 -12.39 11.59 3.80
N GLY A 198 -12.59 10.68 2.85
CA GLY A 198 -13.18 10.99 1.56
C GLY A 198 -12.79 10.03 0.43
N VAL A 199 -11.99 10.52 -0.51
CA VAL A 199 -11.51 9.72 -1.65
C VAL A 199 -10.30 8.92 -1.20
N VAL A 200 -10.30 7.61 -1.48
CA VAL A 200 -9.15 6.73 -1.20
C VAL A 200 -7.86 7.39 -1.70
N GLU A 201 -6.93 7.62 -0.78
CA GLU A 201 -5.71 8.34 -1.07
C GLU A 201 -4.87 7.61 -2.12
N GLY A 202 -4.53 8.32 -3.20
CA GLY A 202 -3.77 7.73 -4.31
C GLY A 202 -2.33 7.34 -3.91
N SER A 203 -1.83 7.82 -2.78
CA SER A 203 -0.56 7.39 -2.17
C SER A 203 -0.67 5.98 -1.61
N ASP A 204 -1.75 5.66 -0.88
CA ASP A 204 -1.99 4.35 -0.27
C ASP A 204 -2.13 3.26 -1.35
N LEU A 205 -2.83 3.56 -2.45
CA LEU A 205 -2.92 2.64 -3.59
C LEU A 205 -1.56 2.42 -4.27
N ARG A 206 -0.73 3.46 -4.36
CA ARG A 206 0.63 3.34 -4.91
C ARG A 206 1.53 2.50 -4.02
N TYR A 207 1.41 2.64 -2.69
CA TYR A 207 2.09 1.79 -1.73
C TYR A 207 1.70 0.33 -1.90
N LEU A 208 0.41 0.01 -1.94
CA LEU A 208 -0.04 -1.38 -2.13
C LEU A 208 0.47 -1.97 -3.45
N GLN A 209 0.48 -1.17 -4.53
CA GLN A 209 1.02 -1.59 -5.82
C GLN A 209 2.53 -1.82 -5.77
N ALA A 210 3.29 -0.92 -5.13
CA ALA A 210 4.74 -1.02 -4.99
C ALA A 210 5.13 -2.23 -4.14
N VAL A 211 4.51 -2.37 -2.97
CA VAL A 211 4.76 -3.49 -2.06
C VAL A 211 4.38 -4.81 -2.70
N GLY A 212 3.19 -4.92 -3.32
CA GLY A 212 2.79 -6.13 -4.04
C GLY A 212 3.75 -6.47 -5.20
N ALA A 213 4.30 -5.47 -5.89
CA ALA A 213 5.32 -5.69 -6.91
C ALA A 213 6.67 -6.12 -6.31
N SER A 214 7.06 -5.59 -5.15
CA SER A 214 8.29 -5.97 -4.45
C SER A 214 8.23 -7.38 -3.87
N ASP A 215 7.10 -7.77 -3.27
CA ASP A 215 6.83 -9.12 -2.78
C ASP A 215 6.90 -10.11 -3.93
N ALA A 216 6.27 -9.78 -5.06
CA ALA A 216 6.36 -10.58 -6.27
C ALA A 216 7.79 -10.66 -6.79
N SER A 217 8.55 -9.56 -6.82
CA SER A 217 9.92 -9.52 -7.34
C SER A 217 10.91 -10.36 -6.53
N ASN A 218 10.68 -10.48 -5.22
CA ASN A 218 11.52 -11.25 -4.29
C ASN A 218 10.98 -12.66 -4.00
N ALA A 219 9.87 -13.07 -4.64
CA ALA A 219 9.23 -14.35 -4.36
C ALA A 219 10.13 -15.53 -4.72
N THR A 220 10.30 -16.46 -3.77
CA THR A 220 11.00 -17.72 -4.01
C THR A 220 10.13 -18.71 -4.81
N ALA A 221 10.76 -19.72 -5.40
CA ALA A 221 10.03 -20.79 -6.10
C ALA A 221 9.03 -21.52 -5.18
N GLU A 222 9.36 -21.66 -3.90
CA GLU A 222 8.48 -22.26 -2.89
C GLU A 222 7.26 -21.36 -2.60
N GLN A 223 7.47 -20.06 -2.44
CA GLN A 223 6.38 -19.09 -2.26
C GLN A 223 5.48 -19.02 -3.50
N ALA A 224 6.06 -19.03 -4.70
CA ALA A 224 5.30 -19.10 -5.96
C ALA A 224 4.47 -20.38 -6.06
N ALA A 225 5.04 -21.54 -5.70
CA ALA A 225 4.31 -22.81 -5.68
C ALA A 225 3.15 -22.80 -4.67
N ALA A 226 3.37 -22.28 -3.47
CA ALA A 226 2.34 -22.13 -2.45
C ALA A 226 1.20 -21.20 -2.92
N MET A 227 1.54 -20.07 -3.53
CA MET A 227 0.55 -19.13 -4.07
C MET A 227 -0.24 -19.74 -5.25
N ILE A 228 0.40 -20.52 -6.13
CA ILE A 228 -0.30 -21.26 -7.20
C ILE A 228 -1.28 -22.29 -6.61
N ALA A 229 -0.89 -22.98 -5.53
CA ALA A 229 -1.78 -23.92 -4.84
C ALA A 229 -3.00 -23.20 -4.24
N GLN A 230 -2.78 -22.07 -3.56
CA GLN A 230 -3.83 -21.22 -3.01
C GLN A 230 -4.78 -20.71 -4.11
N ALA A 231 -4.21 -20.15 -5.18
CA ALA A 231 -4.93 -19.68 -6.36
C ALA A 231 -5.78 -20.79 -7.01
N GLY A 232 -5.28 -22.03 -7.01
CA GLY A 232 -6.04 -23.20 -7.45
C GLY A 232 -7.24 -23.53 -6.56
N ALA A 233 -7.09 -23.39 -5.23
CA ALA A 233 -8.17 -23.57 -4.26
C ALA A 233 -9.23 -22.46 -4.40
N ASP A 234 -8.82 -21.20 -4.50
CA ASP A 234 -9.72 -20.06 -4.69
C ASP A 234 -10.50 -20.18 -6.00
N LEU A 235 -9.85 -20.62 -7.09
CA LEU A 235 -10.53 -20.88 -8.36
C LEU A 235 -11.60 -21.97 -8.23
N LYS A 236 -11.36 -23.00 -7.41
CA LYS A 236 -12.36 -24.04 -7.14
C LYS A 236 -13.54 -23.45 -6.37
N ALA A 237 -13.29 -22.61 -5.37
CA ALA A 237 -14.33 -21.91 -4.61
C ALA A 237 -15.14 -20.95 -5.50
N ALA A 238 -14.48 -20.17 -6.36
CA ALA A 238 -15.13 -19.24 -7.28
C ALA A 238 -16.01 -19.96 -8.30
N LYS A 239 -15.57 -21.12 -8.81
CA LYS A 239 -16.41 -21.97 -9.68
C LYS A 239 -17.64 -22.50 -8.95
N ALA A 240 -17.50 -22.91 -7.69
CA ALA A 240 -18.64 -23.36 -6.88
C ALA A 240 -19.65 -22.23 -6.64
N ALA A 241 -19.18 -20.99 -6.49
CA ALA A 241 -20.00 -19.79 -6.38
C ALA A 241 -20.53 -19.23 -7.73
N SER A 242 -20.28 -19.91 -8.86
CA SER A 242 -20.56 -19.39 -10.23
C SER A 242 -19.92 -18.02 -10.54
N ALA A 243 -18.87 -17.66 -9.81
CA ALA A 243 -18.17 -16.39 -9.94
C ALA A 243 -16.99 -16.48 -10.93
N VAL A 244 -17.29 -16.62 -12.22
CA VAL A 244 -16.25 -16.84 -13.25
C VAL A 244 -15.90 -15.55 -13.97
N TRP A 245 -14.76 -14.94 -13.60
CA TRP A 245 -14.27 -13.72 -14.25
C TRP A 245 -13.22 -14.01 -15.34
N ARG A 246 -12.97 -13.02 -16.19
CA ARG A 246 -11.87 -13.01 -17.16
C ARG A 246 -10.89 -11.91 -16.79
N LEU A 247 -9.60 -12.23 -16.86
CA LEU A 247 -8.53 -11.32 -16.49
C LEU A 247 -7.78 -10.83 -17.70
N LEU A 248 -7.41 -9.55 -17.66
CA LEU A 248 -6.57 -8.89 -18.65
C LEU A 248 -5.14 -8.83 -18.11
N ASP A 249 -4.19 -9.35 -18.87
CA ASP A 249 -2.76 -9.22 -18.52
C ASP A 249 -1.87 -9.22 -19.77
N SER A 250 -0.80 -8.42 -19.71
CA SER A 250 0.28 -8.40 -20.69
C SER A 250 0.92 -9.77 -20.87
N ALA A 251 1.06 -10.57 -19.81
CA ALA A 251 1.59 -11.94 -19.87
C ALA A 251 0.76 -12.88 -20.77
N THR A 252 -0.50 -12.52 -21.07
CA THR A 252 -1.39 -13.26 -21.97
C THR A 252 -1.60 -12.59 -23.32
N GLY A 253 -0.78 -11.60 -23.67
CA GLY A 253 -0.93 -10.82 -24.89
C GLY A 253 -2.06 -9.78 -24.80
N GLY A 254 -2.39 -9.31 -23.60
CA GLY A 254 -3.33 -8.20 -23.40
C GLY A 254 -4.78 -8.52 -23.78
N SER A 255 -5.18 -9.78 -23.78
CA SER A 255 -6.55 -10.22 -24.04
C SER A 255 -7.24 -10.67 -22.75
N ALA A 256 -8.57 -10.54 -22.67
CA ALA A 256 -9.34 -11.05 -21.54
C ALA A 256 -9.40 -12.59 -21.55
N VAL A 257 -8.66 -13.22 -20.64
CA VAL A 257 -8.45 -14.68 -20.56
C VAL A 257 -9.16 -15.26 -19.33
N PRO A 258 -9.80 -16.45 -19.41
CA PRO A 258 -10.38 -17.09 -18.24
C PRO A 258 -9.34 -17.42 -17.17
N ILE A 259 -9.71 -17.28 -15.89
CA ILE A 259 -8.80 -17.46 -14.73
C ILE A 259 -8.04 -18.79 -14.77
N HIS A 260 -8.69 -19.90 -15.16
CA HIS A 260 -8.02 -21.21 -15.26
C HIS A 260 -6.85 -21.23 -16.25
N LYS A 261 -6.91 -20.42 -17.32
CA LYS A 261 -5.85 -20.35 -18.34
C LYS A 261 -4.72 -19.50 -17.81
N MET A 262 -5.04 -18.49 -16.98
CA MET A 262 -4.01 -17.74 -16.27
C MET A 262 -3.23 -18.59 -15.26
N LEU A 263 -3.92 -19.43 -14.49
CA LEU A 263 -3.25 -20.35 -13.57
C LEU A 263 -2.27 -21.29 -14.29
N LYS A 264 -2.61 -21.74 -15.51
CA LYS A 264 -1.69 -22.55 -16.34
C LYS A 264 -0.47 -21.77 -16.82
N VAL A 265 -0.62 -20.49 -17.12
CA VAL A 265 0.53 -19.63 -17.47
C VAL A 265 1.42 -19.40 -16.25
N ALA A 266 0.83 -19.22 -15.06
CA ALA A 266 1.60 -19.13 -13.81
C ALA A 266 2.42 -20.40 -13.54
N GLN A 267 1.81 -21.59 -13.71
CA GLN A 267 2.53 -22.86 -13.58
C GLN A 267 3.68 -22.96 -14.59
N LYS A 268 3.43 -22.62 -15.86
CA LYS A 268 4.47 -22.62 -16.89
C LYS A 268 5.63 -21.67 -16.51
N LYS A 269 5.33 -20.49 -15.99
CA LYS A 269 6.34 -19.53 -15.53
C LYS A 269 7.20 -20.08 -14.39
N LEU A 270 6.58 -20.81 -13.45
CA LEU A 270 7.31 -21.50 -12.39
C LEU A 270 8.22 -22.61 -12.96
N ASP A 271 7.71 -23.41 -13.89
CA ASP A 271 8.47 -24.47 -14.56
C ASP A 271 9.66 -23.90 -15.38
N ASP A 272 9.49 -22.71 -15.96
CA ASP A 272 10.52 -21.96 -16.69
C ASP A 272 11.54 -21.26 -15.74
N GLY A 273 11.36 -21.36 -14.42
CA GLY A 273 12.25 -20.77 -13.39
C GLY A 273 11.98 -19.29 -13.05
N ASP A 274 10.92 -18.71 -13.61
CA ASP A 274 10.50 -17.32 -13.40
C ASP A 274 9.52 -17.24 -12.21
N ALA A 275 10.05 -17.51 -11.00
CA ALA A 275 9.27 -17.52 -9.76
C ALA A 275 8.57 -16.18 -9.46
N PRO A 276 9.19 -15.01 -9.69
CA PRO A 276 8.53 -13.73 -9.51
C PRO A 276 7.27 -13.55 -10.36
N GLU A 277 7.38 -13.83 -11.66
CA GLU A 277 6.25 -13.69 -12.58
C GLU A 277 5.18 -14.76 -12.30
N ALA A 278 5.58 -15.96 -11.93
CA ALA A 278 4.65 -17.01 -11.50
C ALA A 278 3.84 -16.59 -10.26
N PHE A 279 4.50 -16.03 -9.25
CA PHE A 279 3.86 -15.53 -8.04
C PHE A 279 2.88 -14.40 -8.36
N ARG A 280 3.31 -13.39 -9.12
CA ARG A 280 2.47 -12.24 -9.54
C ARG A 280 1.20 -12.70 -10.26
N LEU A 281 1.33 -13.66 -11.18
CA LEU A 281 0.20 -14.22 -11.92
C LEU A 281 -0.75 -15.02 -11.02
N ALA A 282 -0.20 -15.81 -10.10
CA ALA A 282 -0.97 -16.61 -9.16
C ALA A 282 -1.74 -15.73 -8.15
N GLN A 283 -1.10 -14.69 -7.62
CA GLN A 283 -1.74 -13.71 -6.74
C GLN A 283 -2.93 -13.05 -7.43
N ARG A 284 -2.74 -12.53 -8.65
CA ARG A 284 -3.86 -11.91 -9.38
C ARG A 284 -5.00 -12.89 -9.65
N VAL A 285 -4.69 -14.17 -9.90
CA VAL A 285 -5.71 -15.23 -10.05
C VAL A 285 -6.49 -15.43 -8.75
N SER A 286 -5.81 -15.52 -7.60
CA SER A 286 -6.41 -15.69 -6.28
C SER A 286 -7.30 -14.50 -5.91
N GLU A 287 -6.77 -13.27 -6.00
CA GLU A 287 -7.51 -12.04 -5.69
C GLU A 287 -8.77 -11.92 -6.54
N SER A 288 -8.67 -12.20 -7.84
CA SER A 288 -9.82 -12.14 -8.74
C SER A 288 -10.88 -13.18 -8.42
N ALA A 289 -10.47 -14.37 -8.00
CA ALA A 289 -11.39 -15.42 -7.59
C ALA A 289 -12.14 -15.02 -6.30
N GLN A 290 -11.42 -14.46 -5.32
CA GLN A 290 -12.00 -13.98 -4.07
C GLN A 290 -12.96 -12.80 -4.28
N LEU A 291 -12.55 -11.81 -5.08
CA LEU A 291 -13.42 -10.69 -5.46
C LEU A 291 -14.68 -11.16 -6.20
N GLY A 292 -14.54 -12.16 -7.07
CA GLY A 292 -15.68 -12.80 -7.72
C GLY A 292 -16.66 -13.41 -6.72
N ILE A 293 -16.15 -14.14 -5.73
CA ILE A 293 -16.97 -14.75 -4.67
C ILE A 293 -17.68 -13.67 -3.86
N ALA A 294 -16.96 -12.63 -3.44
CA ALA A 294 -17.51 -11.53 -2.68
C ALA A 294 -18.62 -10.80 -3.45
N GLN A 295 -18.40 -10.52 -4.74
CA GLN A 295 -19.42 -9.92 -5.60
C GLN A 295 -20.65 -10.83 -5.74
N ALA A 296 -20.46 -12.13 -5.95
CA ALA A 296 -21.58 -13.07 -6.06
C ALA A 296 -22.40 -13.12 -4.75
N ALA A 297 -21.74 -13.07 -3.60
CA ALA A 297 -22.39 -13.01 -2.30
C ALA A 297 -23.19 -11.72 -2.11
N GLN A 298 -22.64 -10.57 -2.52
CA GLN A 298 -23.36 -9.29 -2.47
C GLN A 298 -24.58 -9.29 -3.40
N GLN A 299 -24.47 -9.85 -4.61
CA GLN A 299 -25.57 -9.96 -5.55
C GLN A 299 -26.68 -10.89 -5.08
N ALA A 300 -26.34 -11.96 -4.34
CA ALA A 300 -27.33 -12.88 -3.78
C ALA A 300 -28.30 -12.19 -2.80
N ASN A 301 -27.86 -11.11 -2.14
CA ASN A 301 -28.65 -10.34 -1.19
C ASN A 301 -29.23 -9.04 -1.81
N ALA A 302 -28.98 -8.76 -3.08
CA ALA A 302 -29.46 -7.56 -3.75
C ALA A 302 -30.89 -7.74 -4.28
N GLY A 303 -31.85 -7.01 -3.70
CA GLY A 303 -33.22 -6.94 -4.21
C GLY A 303 -33.36 -5.89 -5.33
N PRO A 304 -34.33 -6.04 -6.26
CA PRO A 304 -34.60 -5.02 -7.27
C PRO A 304 -35.13 -3.75 -6.59
N THR A 305 -34.46 -2.63 -6.80
CA THR A 305 -34.95 -1.31 -6.41
C THR A 305 -35.81 -0.76 -7.55
N TYR A 306 -37.11 -0.61 -7.28
CA TYR A 306 -38.04 0.09 -8.18
C TYR A 306 -38.23 1.50 -7.61
N ASN A 307 -37.75 2.51 -8.35
CA ASN A 307 -37.99 3.92 -8.05
C ASN A 307 -39.22 4.42 -8.80
#